data_AF-A0A258WQM8-F1
#
_entry.id   AF-A0A258WQM8-F1
#
_cell.length_a   1.000
_cell.length_b   1.000
_cell.length_c   1.000
_cell.angle_alpha   90.00
_cell.angle_beta   90.00
_cell.angle_gamma   90.00
#
_symmetry.space_group_name_H-M   'P 1'
#
loop_
_entity.id
_entity.type
_entity.pdbx_description
1 polymer ?
#
loop_
_entity_poly.entity_id
_entity_poly.type
_entity_poly.pdbx_seq_one_letter_code
_entity_poly.pdbx_strand_id
1 'polypeptide(L)'
;MKLRLTPLNIVSSLLLVSIAYLLLFPDENGFRELGSIPLIILLILSFISDQVFRRFIPELKRIWLIELLFLIFVAVLMILIKLYIFS
;
A
#
# COMPACT_ATOMS: atom_id res chain seq x y z
N MET A 1 21.28 14.00 -2.67
CA MET A 1 19.93 13.72 -2.13
C MET A 1 20.00 12.45 -1.28
N LYS A 2 19.68 12.50 0.02
CA LYS A 2 19.63 11.27 0.85
C LYS A 2 18.25 10.63 0.66
N LEU A 3 18.11 9.77 -0.35
CA LEU A 3 16.89 8.98 -0.55
C LEU A 3 16.67 8.08 0.67
N ARG A 4 15.65 8.39 1.46
CA ARG A 4 15.20 7.59 2.60
C ARG A 4 14.18 6.58 2.08
N LEU A 5 14.62 5.38 1.73
CA LEU A 5 13.70 4.28 1.44
C LEU A 5 12.98 3.87 2.72
N THR A 6 11.66 3.69 2.62
CA THR A 6 10.78 3.27 3.70
C THR A 6 9.97 2.07 3.23
N PRO A 7 9.58 1.14 4.13
CA PRO A 7 8.77 -0.02 3.77
C PRO A 7 7.50 0.37 3.00
N LEU A 8 6.84 1.45 3.41
CA LEU A 8 5.59 1.90 2.78
C LEU A 8 5.81 2.51 1.40
N ASN A 9 6.99 3.11 1.14
CA ASN A 9 7.37 3.55 -0.20
C ASN A 9 7.65 2.37 -1.15
N ILE A 10 8.17 1.24 -0.65
CA ILE A 10 8.33 0.02 -1.45
C ILE A 10 6.95 -0.51 -1.86
N VAL A 11 6.00 -0.59 -0.91
CA VAL A 11 4.63 -1.01 -1.18
C VAL A 11 3.94 -0.07 -2.17
N SER A 12 4.09 1.25 -1.98
CA SER A 12 3.55 2.25 -2.90
C SER A 12 4.12 2.09 -4.32
N SER A 13 5.41 1.80 -4.46
CA SER A 13 6.05 1.57 -5.75
C SER A 13 5.51 0.30 -6.43
N LEU A 14 5.31 -0.77 -5.66
CA LEU A 14 4.70 -2.01 -6.16
C LEU A 14 3.26 -1.78 -6.63
N LEU A 15 2.45 -1.04 -5.85
CA LEU A 15 1.08 -0.68 -6.22
C LEU A 15 1.04 0.14 -7.52
N LEU A 16 1.98 1.08 -7.68
CA LEU A 16 2.08 1.92 -8.87
C LEU A 16 2.42 1.08 -10.10
N VAL A 17 3.36 0.14 -9.98
CA VAL A 17 3.68 -0.82 -11.05
C VAL A 17 2.47 -1.70 -11.38
N SER A 18 1.73 -2.19 -10.38
CA SER A 18 0.52 -3.00 -10.60
C SER A 18 -0.57 -2.22 -11.34
N ILE A 19 -0.79 -0.94 -10.99
CA ILE A 19 -1.74 -0.06 -11.70
C ILE A 19 -1.29 0.16 -13.13
N ALA A 20 -0.02 0.50 -13.35
CA ALA A 20 0.54 0.72 -14.68
C ALA A 20 0.43 -0.55 -15.55
N TYR A 21 0.69 -1.72 -14.97
CA TYR A 21 0.54 -3.00 -15.65
C TYR A 21 -0.92 -3.25 -16.05
N LEU A 22 -1.88 -3.02 -15.14
CA LEU A 22 -3.31 -3.21 -15.42
C LEU A 22 -3.85 -2.24 -16.50
N LEU A 23 -3.26 -1.03 -16.59
CA LEU A 23 -3.59 -0.05 -17.62
C LEU A 23 -3.05 -0.46 -19.00
N LEU A 24 -1.85 -1.02 -19.06
CA LEU A 24 -1.18 -1.44 -20.31
C LEU A 24 -1.67 -2.80 -20.83
N PHE A 25 -1.98 -3.73 -19.93
CA PHE A 25 -2.46 -5.07 -20.23
C PHE A 25 -3.87 -5.25 -19.65
N PRO A 26 -4.91 -4.76 -20.35
CA PRO A 26 -6.28 -4.91 -19.89
C PRO A 26 -6.67 -6.40 -19.89
N ASP A 27 -7.09 -6.89 -18.73
CA ASP A 27 -7.62 -8.25 -18.59
C ASP A 27 -9.02 -8.34 -19.22
N GLU A 28 -9.26 -9.39 -20.00
CA GLU A 28 -10.53 -9.62 -20.73
C GLU A 28 -11.70 -9.90 -19.77
N ASN A 29 -11.39 -10.25 -18.51
CA ASN A 29 -12.34 -10.68 -17.49
C ASN A 29 -13.02 -9.54 -16.68
N GLY A 30 -12.91 -8.27 -17.10
CA GLY A 30 -13.58 -7.15 -16.43
C GLY A 30 -12.94 -6.71 -15.09
N PHE A 31 -11.81 -7.31 -14.70
CA PHE A 31 -11.02 -6.91 -13.52
C PHE A 31 -10.50 -5.46 -13.59
N ARG A 32 -10.54 -4.83 -14.77
CA ARG A 32 -10.07 -3.46 -14.97
C ARG A 32 -10.89 -2.44 -14.18
N GLU A 33 -12.22 -2.47 -14.22
CA GLU A 33 -13.02 -1.42 -13.57
C GLU A 33 -13.15 -1.65 -12.06
N LEU A 34 -13.29 -2.90 -11.64
CA LEU A 34 -13.40 -3.28 -10.22
C LEU A 34 -12.05 -3.24 -9.49
N GLY A 35 -10.93 -3.52 -10.17
CA GLY A 35 -9.60 -3.58 -9.56
C GLY A 35 -8.86 -2.24 -9.53
N SER A 36 -9.02 -1.38 -10.55
CA SER A 36 -8.21 -0.15 -10.66
C SER A 36 -8.52 0.88 -9.58
N ILE A 37 -9.81 1.12 -9.30
CA ILE A 37 -10.26 2.14 -8.35
C ILE A 37 -9.75 1.86 -6.93
N PRO A 38 -9.97 0.67 -6.34
CA PRO A 38 -9.45 0.37 -5.01
C PRO A 38 -7.92 0.38 -4.95
N LEU A 39 -7.22 -0.03 -6.01
CA LEU A 39 -5.76 0.06 -6.08
C LEU A 39 -5.25 1.50 -6.06
N ILE A 40 -5.89 2.41 -6.78
CA ILE A 40 -5.55 3.84 -6.79
C ILE A 40 -5.79 4.45 -5.40
N ILE A 41 -6.92 4.13 -4.76
CA ILE A 41 -7.21 4.58 -3.39
C ILE A 41 -6.14 4.06 -2.43
N LEU A 42 -5.75 2.79 -2.54
CA LEU A 42 -4.73 2.19 -1.69
C LEU A 42 -3.35 2.84 -1.91
N LEU A 43 -3.01 3.18 -3.15
CA LEU A 43 -1.78 3.92 -3.49
C LEU A 43 -1.77 5.29 -2.80
N ILE A 44 -2.86 6.05 -2.90
CA ILE A 44 -2.98 7.38 -2.28
C ILE A 44 -2.88 7.26 -0.75
N LEU A 45 -3.59 6.30 -0.14
CA LEU A 45 -3.54 6.06 1.31
C LEU A 45 -2.13 5.68 1.77
N SER A 46 -1.47 4.77 1.05
CA SER A 46 -0.10 4.34 1.33
C SER A 46 0.88 5.51 1.24
N PHE A 47 0.75 6.36 0.21
CA PHE A 47 1.59 7.53 0.04
C PHE A 47 1.37 8.58 1.14
N ILE A 48 0.11 8.90 1.48
CA ILE A 48 -0.20 9.84 2.55
C ILE A 48 0.32 9.32 3.90
N SER A 49 0.09 8.04 4.19
CA SER A 49 0.56 7.42 5.42
C SER A 49 2.09 7.45 5.54
N ASP A 50 2.83 7.27 4.45
CA ASP A 50 4.29 7.37 4.41
C ASP A 50 4.77 8.80 4.74
N GLN A 51 4.13 9.81 4.15
CA GLN A 51 4.42 11.22 4.45
C GLN A 51 4.09 11.59 5.91
N VAL A 52 2.97 11.07 6.42
CA VAL A 52 2.57 11.23 7.82
C VAL A 52 3.63 10.64 8.74
N PHE A 53 4.02 9.38 8.56
CA PHE A 53 5.03 8.74 9.41
C PHE A 53 6.38 9.45 9.37
N ARG A 54 6.83 9.91 8.19
CA ARG A 54 8.06 10.73 8.08
C ARG A 54 7.98 12.06 8.82
N ARG A 55 6.80 12.68 8.88
CA ARG A 55 6.60 13.97 9.56
C ARG A 55 6.57 13.82 11.08
N PHE A 56 5.96 12.75 11.58
CA PHE A 56 5.87 12.49 13.02
C PHE A 56 7.14 11.87 13.59
N ILE A 57 7.93 11.15 12.78
CA ILE A 57 9.08 10.38 13.25
C ILE A 57 10.33 10.78 12.46
N PRO A 58 11.24 11.58 13.05
CA PRO A 58 12.43 12.05 12.34
C PRO A 58 13.50 10.96 12.14
N GLU A 59 13.48 9.91 12.98
CA GLU A 59 14.45 8.81 12.98
C GLU A 59 14.09 7.69 11.99
N LEU A 60 14.97 7.47 11.00
CA LEU A 60 14.74 6.50 9.92
C LEU A 60 14.55 5.06 10.40
N LYS A 61 15.30 4.63 11.42
CA LYS A 61 15.17 3.28 12.00
C LYS A 61 13.80 3.06 12.65
N ARG A 62 13.24 4.09 13.31
CA ARG A 62 11.92 4.03 13.93
C ARG A 62 10.80 4.03 12.89
N ILE A 63 10.95 4.83 11.83
CA ILE A 63 10.00 4.82 10.69
C ILE A 63 9.86 3.40 10.14
N TRP A 64 10.99 2.73 9.87
CA TRP A 64 10.99 1.36 9.35
C TRP A 64 10.22 0.38 10.24
N LEU A 65 10.44 0.42 11.56
CA LEU A 65 9.78 -0.50 12.48
C LEU A 65 8.27 -0.23 12.54
N ILE A 66 7.87 1.03 12.58
CA ILE A 66 6.47 1.43 12.74
C ILE A 66 5.67 1.19 11.45
N GLU A 67 6.23 1.49 10.29
CA GLU A 67 5.58 1.18 9.01
C GLU A 67 5.43 -0.32 8.78
N LEU A 68 6.41 -1.12 9.18
CA LEU A 68 6.32 -2.58 9.09
C LEU A 68 5.25 -3.13 10.05
N LEU A 69 5.18 -2.59 11.27
CA LEU A 69 4.11 -2.93 12.22
C LEU A 69 2.73 -2.55 11.67
N PHE A 70 2.62 -1.37 11.03
CA PHE A 70 1.39 -0.93 10.38
C PHE A 70 0.97 -1.88 9.25
N LEU A 71 1.91 -2.30 8.40
CA LEU A 71 1.63 -3.27 7.33
C LEU A 71 1.16 -4.62 7.88
N ILE A 72 1.79 -5.14 8.93
CA ILE A 72 1.35 -6.36 9.61
C ILE A 72 -0.08 -6.18 10.16
N PHE A 73 -0.35 -5.05 10.81
CA PHE A 73 -1.68 -4.74 11.34
C PHE A 73 -2.75 -4.72 10.24
N VAL A 74 -2.49 -4.05 9.11
CA VAL A 74 -3.40 -4.03 7.96
C VAL A 74 -3.62 -5.44 7.39
N ALA A 75 -2.55 -6.24 7.27
CA ALA A 75 -2.66 -7.62 6.78
C ALA A 75 -3.51 -8.50 7.71
N VAL A 76 -3.31 -8.41 9.02
CA VAL A 76 -4.12 -9.12 10.02
C VAL A 76 -5.58 -8.67 9.95
N LEU A 77 -5.83 -7.37 9.84
CA LEU A 77 -7.19 -6.84 9.73
C LEU A 77 -7.88 -7.34 8.45
N MET A 78 -7.17 -7.38 7.33
CA MET A 78 -7.69 -7.92 6.07
C MET A 78 -8.04 -9.41 6.19
N ILE A 79 -7.19 -10.20 6.88
CA ILE A 79 -7.46 -11.62 7.16
C ILE A 79 -8.70 -11.78 8.05
N LEU A 80 -8.82 -10.99 9.11
CA LEU A 80 -9.98 -11.02 10.00
C LEU A 80 -11.26 -10.66 9.27
N ILE A 81 -11.25 -9.59 8.47
CA ILE A 81 -12.40 -9.19 7.64
C ILE A 81 -12.80 -10.34 6.70
N LYS A 82 -11.82 -10.95 6.02
CA LYS A 82 -12.08 -12.10 5.15
C LYS A 82 -12.69 -13.27 5.92
N LEU A 83 -12.17 -13.58 7.11
CA LEU A 83 -12.64 -14.71 7.92
C LEU A 83 -14.04 -14.50 8.48
N TYR A 84 -14.38 -13.28 8.90
CA TYR A 84 -15.65 -13.00 9.59
C TYR A 84 -16.78 -12.53 8.67
N ILE A 85 -16.46 -11.85 7.56
CA ILE A 85 -17.47 -11.27 6.66
C ILE A 85 -17.73 -12.14 5.43
N PHE A 86 -16.73 -12.88 4.96
CA PHE A 86 -16.83 -13.72 3.76
C PHE A 86 -16.86 -15.24 4.04
N SER A 87 -16.90 -15.65 5.32
CA SER A 87 -17.22 -17.03 5.73
C SER A 87 -18.70 -17.19 6.01
#